data_AF-B0WJ47-F1
#
_entry.id   AF-B0WJ47-F1
#
_cell.length_a   1.000
_cell.length_b   1.000
_cell.length_c   1.000
_cell.angle_alpha   90.00
_cell.angle_beta   90.00
_cell.angle_gamma   90.00
#
_symmetry.space_group_name_H-M   'P 1'
#
loop_
_entity.id
_entity.type
_entity.pdbx_description
1 polymer ?
#
loop_
_entity_poly.entity_id
_entity_poly.type
_entity_poly.pdbx_seq_one_letter_code
_entity_poly.pdbx_strand_id
1 'polypeptide(L)'
;MVLNRTFSSASGTPGVRRHTYIQMSSYPVKQYKVAQRLTFLEQGLNDHSDKGQRVVKNVLIPQWFESYQKNYVAFVKALKIYADEKEMERFAKTAKLALGEIFTNASTTPQRCSGCARNLTIETAICWQALLEFLMHIESDELDAYMVDLTAFCYYIKTFADTPTLCNYIRQLAYDQSMTTLSAAEDSMMQVLLEIVASYDLGDEVGRENLKKVLAEMLACGDLGEGNVKTIMAIFEWLVGDVEERFRFCVDLINGFLEPSRADVSNTSRPLEKNPDKSLQMNISSLRLNIMDLKEQEKEKVNKKDYGGNPSAPKLILQNRLEI
;
A
#
# COMPACT_ATOMS: atom_id res chain seq x y z
N MET A 1 8.65 -23.29 14.89
CA MET A 1 7.81 -24.27 14.17
C MET A 1 6.49 -24.59 14.89
N VAL A 2 6.40 -24.46 16.23
CA VAL A 2 5.20 -24.79 17.02
C VAL A 2 4.05 -23.77 16.86
N LEU A 3 4.34 -22.48 16.69
CA LEU A 3 3.34 -21.41 16.57
C LEU A 3 2.51 -21.42 15.26
N ASN A 4 3.05 -21.98 14.16
CA ASN A 4 2.31 -22.01 12.88
C ASN A 4 1.27 -23.14 12.85
N ARG A 5 1.44 -24.21 13.64
CA ARG A 5 0.44 -25.29 13.72
C ARG A 5 -0.75 -24.92 14.58
N THR A 6 -0.57 -24.04 15.57
CA THR A 6 -1.63 -23.64 16.51
C THR A 6 -2.66 -22.70 15.89
N PHE A 7 -2.32 -21.93 14.85
CA PHE A 7 -3.28 -21.03 14.20
C PHE A 7 -4.18 -21.74 13.19
N SER A 8 -3.63 -22.65 12.37
CA SER A 8 -4.43 -23.43 11.42
C SER A 8 -5.34 -24.45 12.12
N SER A 9 -5.00 -24.86 13.36
CA SER A 9 -5.80 -25.74 14.22
C SER A 9 -6.66 -25.01 15.25
N ALA A 10 -6.71 -23.67 15.27
CA ALA A 10 -7.56 -22.90 16.20
C ALA A 10 -9.06 -22.88 15.80
N SER A 11 -9.40 -23.68 14.78
CA SER A 11 -10.75 -23.93 14.30
C SER A 11 -11.49 -24.89 15.23
N GLY A 12 -12.22 -24.33 16.19
CA GLY A 12 -13.29 -25.10 16.83
C GLY A 12 -14.15 -24.28 17.77
N THR A 13 -13.55 -23.69 18.82
CA THR A 13 -14.34 -23.09 19.89
C THR A 13 -13.86 -21.68 20.27
N PRO A 14 -14.78 -20.75 20.61
CA PRO A 14 -14.44 -19.40 21.06
C PRO A 14 -13.47 -19.36 22.24
N GLY A 15 -13.51 -20.36 23.12
CA GLY A 15 -12.63 -20.46 24.29
C GLY A 15 -11.16 -20.68 23.91
N VAL A 16 -10.89 -21.53 22.91
CA VAL A 16 -9.53 -21.80 22.42
C VAL A 16 -8.97 -20.55 21.75
N ARG A 17 -9.72 -19.89 20.85
CA ARG A 17 -9.26 -18.66 20.19
C ARG A 17 -8.96 -17.54 21.19
N ARG A 18 -9.84 -17.32 22.16
CA ARG A 18 -9.61 -16.37 23.25
C ARG A 18 -8.30 -16.68 23.99
N HIS A 19 -8.07 -17.95 24.35
CA HIS A 19 -6.85 -18.34 25.04
C HIS A 19 -5.60 -18.10 24.19
N THR A 20 -5.67 -18.37 22.88
CA THR A 20 -4.61 -18.08 21.93
C THR A 20 -4.26 -16.58 21.92
N TYR A 21 -5.24 -15.68 21.85
CA TYR A 21 -4.96 -14.24 21.88
C TYR A 21 -4.30 -13.78 23.19
N ILE A 22 -4.70 -14.35 24.34
CA ILE A 22 -4.07 -14.08 25.64
C ILE A 22 -2.62 -14.57 25.66
N GLN A 23 -2.38 -15.79 25.19
CA GLN A 23 -1.03 -16.33 25.10
C GLN A 23 -0.16 -15.47 24.19
N MET A 24 -0.71 -14.99 23.07
CA MET A 24 0.03 -14.15 22.12
C MET A 24 0.34 -12.75 22.64
N SER A 25 -0.51 -12.19 23.49
CA SER A 25 -0.23 -10.93 24.14
C SER A 25 0.93 -11.04 25.16
N SER A 26 1.18 -12.26 25.66
CA SER A 26 2.21 -12.52 26.68
C SER A 26 3.65 -12.56 26.12
N TYR A 27 3.84 -12.62 24.80
CA TYR A 27 5.17 -12.59 24.18
C TYR A 27 5.46 -11.22 23.54
N PRO A 28 6.73 -10.76 23.53
CA PRO A 28 7.08 -9.51 22.89
C PRO A 28 6.74 -9.52 21.39
N VAL A 29 5.97 -8.53 20.93
CA VAL A 29 5.50 -8.40 19.53
C VAL A 29 6.63 -8.51 18.49
N LYS A 30 7.84 -8.02 18.84
CA LYS A 30 9.02 -8.05 17.98
C LYS A 30 9.52 -9.48 17.66
N GLN A 31 9.13 -10.49 18.45
CA GLN A 31 9.48 -11.89 18.20
C GLN A 31 8.61 -12.55 17.11
N TYR A 32 7.45 -11.99 16.82
CA TYR A 32 6.60 -12.47 15.71
C TYR A 32 7.12 -11.99 14.37
N LYS A 33 6.96 -12.81 13.33
CA LYS A 33 7.14 -12.36 11.95
C LYS A 33 6.06 -11.34 11.60
N VAL A 34 6.35 -10.41 10.69
CA VAL A 34 5.38 -9.39 10.25
C VAL A 34 4.07 -10.01 9.78
N ALA A 35 4.13 -11.04 8.92
CA ALA A 35 2.94 -11.75 8.47
C ALA A 35 2.10 -12.34 9.62
N GLN A 36 2.74 -12.82 10.69
CA GLN A 36 2.03 -13.33 11.87
C GLN A 36 1.35 -12.19 12.64
N ARG A 37 2.04 -11.05 12.80
CA ARG A 37 1.46 -9.86 13.46
C ARG A 37 0.19 -9.41 12.74
N LEU A 38 0.26 -9.33 11.42
CA LEU A 38 -0.87 -8.93 10.58
C LEU A 38 -2.03 -9.93 10.71
N THR A 39 -1.75 -11.23 10.62
CA THR A 39 -2.78 -12.28 10.81
C THR A 39 -3.43 -12.25 12.18
N PHE A 40 -2.68 -11.99 13.26
CA PHE A 40 -3.24 -11.96 14.62
C PHE A 40 -4.21 -10.78 14.79
N LEU A 41 -3.86 -9.61 14.27
CA LEU A 41 -4.73 -8.44 14.33
C LEU A 41 -5.95 -8.60 13.44
N GLU A 42 -5.77 -9.03 12.19
CA GLU A 42 -6.86 -9.22 11.23
C GLU A 42 -7.89 -10.23 11.75
N GLN A 43 -7.46 -11.43 12.15
CA GLN A 43 -8.38 -12.46 12.65
C GLN A 43 -8.95 -12.10 14.02
N GLY A 44 -8.17 -11.44 14.87
CA GLY A 44 -8.58 -11.06 16.20
C GLY A 44 -9.63 -9.95 16.23
N LEU A 45 -9.46 -8.93 15.40
CA LEU A 45 -10.41 -7.82 15.28
C LEU A 45 -11.71 -8.24 14.58
N ASN A 46 -11.64 -9.22 13.66
CA ASN A 46 -12.79 -9.76 12.95
C ASN A 46 -13.31 -11.09 13.55
N ASP A 47 -12.94 -11.44 14.79
CA ASP A 47 -13.37 -12.71 15.40
C ASP A 47 -14.90 -12.72 15.62
N HIS A 48 -15.59 -13.80 15.28
CA HIS A 48 -17.04 -13.91 15.51
C HIS A 48 -17.45 -13.90 16.99
N SER A 49 -16.51 -14.10 17.92
CA SER A 49 -16.78 -14.04 19.36
C SER A 49 -16.37 -12.69 19.94
N ASP A 50 -17.33 -11.99 20.55
CA ASP A 50 -17.09 -10.77 21.33
C ASP A 50 -15.99 -10.94 22.39
N LYS A 51 -15.91 -12.13 23.00
CA LYS A 51 -14.89 -12.43 24.01
C LYS A 51 -13.49 -12.48 23.41
N GLY A 52 -13.36 -12.97 22.17
CA GLY A 52 -12.12 -12.97 21.41
C GLY A 52 -11.72 -11.56 21.03
N GLN A 53 -12.65 -10.82 20.41
CA GLN A 53 -12.43 -9.41 20.02
C GLN A 53 -12.02 -8.55 21.22
N ARG A 54 -12.71 -8.67 22.37
CA ARG A 54 -12.37 -7.90 23.58
C ARG A 54 -10.95 -8.15 24.08
N VAL A 55 -10.44 -9.37 24.00
CA VAL A 55 -9.04 -9.64 24.38
C VAL A 55 -8.08 -8.93 23.43
N VAL A 56 -8.38 -8.94 22.13
CA VAL A 56 -7.53 -8.31 21.13
C VAL A 56 -7.51 -6.79 21.33
N LYS A 57 -8.70 -6.18 21.46
CA LYS A 57 -8.90 -4.74 21.66
C LYS A 57 -8.32 -4.22 22.98
N ASN A 58 -8.53 -4.95 24.09
CA ASN A 58 -8.24 -4.44 25.43
C ASN A 58 -6.93 -4.97 26.03
N VAL A 59 -6.30 -5.99 25.42
CA VAL A 59 -5.07 -6.60 25.94
C VAL A 59 -3.97 -6.62 24.89
N LEU A 60 -4.20 -7.31 23.76
CA LEU A 60 -3.15 -7.54 22.76
C LEU A 60 -2.69 -6.23 22.11
N ILE A 61 -3.62 -5.44 21.57
CA ILE A 61 -3.31 -4.17 20.91
C ILE A 61 -2.64 -3.18 21.88
N PRO A 62 -3.17 -2.91 23.09
CA PRO A 62 -2.51 -2.02 24.04
C PRO A 62 -1.09 -2.45 24.41
N GLN A 63 -0.86 -3.74 24.68
CA GLN A 63 0.47 -4.25 25.03
C GLN A 63 1.46 -4.13 23.85
N TRP A 64 1.00 -4.40 22.64
CA TRP A 64 1.83 -4.25 21.45
C TRP A 64 2.15 -2.78 21.18
N PHE A 65 1.16 -1.89 21.30
CA PHE A 65 1.34 -0.46 21.11
C PHE A 65 2.31 0.14 22.14
N GLU A 66 2.23 -0.29 23.40
CA GLU A 66 3.20 0.06 24.46
C GLU A 66 4.63 -0.38 24.10
N SER A 67 4.78 -1.55 23.48
CA SER A 67 6.09 -2.07 23.02
C SER A 67 6.74 -1.21 21.92
N TYR A 68 5.95 -0.37 21.25
CA TYR A 68 6.39 0.66 20.30
C TYR A 68 6.34 2.06 20.91
N GLN A 69 6.36 2.17 22.24
CA GLN A 69 6.40 3.44 22.98
C GLN A 69 5.24 4.38 22.61
N LYS A 70 4.06 3.79 22.32
CA LYS A 70 2.88 4.53 21.87
C LYS A 70 3.11 5.37 20.61
N ASN A 71 4.06 4.97 19.77
CA ASN A 71 4.32 5.62 18.49
C ASN A 71 3.50 4.95 17.38
N TYR A 72 2.47 5.66 16.88
CA TYR A 72 1.55 5.18 15.85
C TYR A 72 2.28 4.75 14.57
N VAL A 73 3.20 5.57 14.07
CA VAL A 73 3.93 5.30 12.83
C VAL A 73 4.83 4.07 13.00
N ALA A 74 5.53 3.95 14.14
CA ALA A 74 6.36 2.79 14.42
C ALA A 74 5.55 1.49 14.56
N PHE A 75 4.36 1.58 15.15
CA PHE A 75 3.41 0.48 15.24
C PHE A 75 2.94 0.03 13.85
N VAL A 76 2.45 0.95 13.02
CA VAL A 76 2.01 0.66 11.64
C VAL A 76 3.17 0.08 10.81
N LYS A 77 4.36 0.68 10.90
CA LYS A 77 5.56 0.18 10.22
C LYS A 77 5.90 -1.26 10.59
N ALA A 78 5.59 -1.69 11.81
CA ALA A 78 5.85 -3.05 12.26
C ALA A 78 4.88 -4.10 11.69
N LEU A 79 3.77 -3.66 11.09
CA LEU A 79 2.77 -4.50 10.40
C LEU A 79 3.00 -4.58 8.89
N LYS A 80 3.85 -3.71 8.35
CA LYS A 80 4.04 -3.52 6.92
C LYS A 80 4.70 -4.73 6.24
N ILE A 81 3.96 -5.33 5.31
CA ILE A 81 4.43 -6.40 4.44
C ILE A 81 4.42 -5.92 3.00
N TYR A 82 5.55 -6.07 2.30
CA TYR A 82 5.65 -5.79 0.87
C TYR A 82 5.72 -7.12 0.13
N ALA A 83 4.61 -7.51 -0.49
CA ALA A 83 4.55 -8.74 -1.29
C ALA A 83 3.85 -8.48 -2.62
N ASP A 84 2.56 -8.17 -2.56
CA ASP A 84 1.71 -7.85 -3.71
C ASP A 84 0.62 -6.84 -3.30
N GLU A 85 -0.21 -6.45 -4.26
CA GLU A 85 -1.34 -5.52 -4.07
C GLU A 85 -2.28 -5.98 -2.93
N LYS A 86 -2.59 -7.28 -2.87
CA LYS A 86 -3.52 -7.84 -1.86
C LYS A 86 -2.93 -7.77 -0.46
N GLU A 87 -1.65 -8.09 -0.30
CA GLU A 87 -0.99 -7.98 1.01
C GLU A 87 -0.82 -6.52 1.44
N MET A 88 -0.64 -5.58 0.50
CA MET A 88 -0.62 -4.14 0.81
C MET A 88 -2.00 -3.62 1.22
N GLU A 89 -3.07 -4.03 0.53
CA GLU A 89 -4.47 -3.72 0.90
C GLU A 89 -4.79 -4.28 2.30
N ARG A 90 -4.45 -5.56 2.52
CA ARG A 90 -4.61 -6.24 3.81
C ARG A 90 -3.84 -5.53 4.92
N PHE A 91 -2.61 -5.08 4.64
CA PHE A 91 -1.80 -4.27 5.54
C PHE A 91 -2.52 -2.97 5.91
N ALA A 92 -2.94 -2.17 4.92
CA ALA A 92 -3.59 -0.90 5.14
C ALA A 92 -4.88 -1.07 5.97
N LYS A 93 -5.77 -1.98 5.55
CA LYS A 93 -7.04 -2.26 6.24
C LYS A 93 -6.83 -2.69 7.69
N THR A 94 -5.93 -3.64 7.93
CA THR A 94 -5.68 -4.15 9.29
C THR A 94 -5.04 -3.09 10.18
N ALA A 95 -4.12 -2.28 9.63
CA ALA A 95 -3.51 -1.17 10.35
C ALA A 95 -4.56 -0.13 10.76
N LYS A 96 -5.47 0.26 9.85
CA LYS A 96 -6.57 1.20 10.16
C LYS A 96 -7.48 0.68 11.27
N LEU A 97 -7.91 -0.58 11.19
CA LEU A 97 -8.74 -1.19 12.24
C LEU A 97 -8.03 -1.18 13.62
N ALA A 98 -6.75 -1.55 13.66
CA ALA A 98 -5.99 -1.54 14.90
C ALA A 98 -5.81 -0.12 15.46
N LEU A 99 -5.55 0.86 14.59
CA LEU A 99 -5.46 2.27 14.97
C LEU A 99 -6.78 2.81 15.52
N GLY A 100 -7.91 2.50 14.88
CA GLY A 100 -9.24 2.90 15.37
C GLY A 100 -9.51 2.40 16.78
N GLU A 101 -9.11 1.17 17.11
CA GLU A 101 -9.19 0.64 18.48
C GLU A 101 -8.23 1.33 19.44
N ILE A 102 -7.03 1.71 19.00
CA ILE A 102 -6.10 2.50 19.82
C ILE A 102 -6.70 3.88 20.12
N PHE A 103 -7.29 4.54 19.12
CA PHE A 103 -7.92 5.85 19.28
C PHE A 103 -9.13 5.80 20.21
N THR A 104 -9.97 4.78 20.07
CA THR A 104 -11.13 4.57 20.96
C THR A 104 -10.72 4.38 22.42
N ASN A 105 -9.58 3.72 22.66
CA ASN A 105 -9.05 3.49 24.00
C ASN A 105 -8.18 4.64 24.53
N ALA A 106 -7.75 5.56 23.66
CA ALA A 106 -6.95 6.70 24.06
C ALA A 106 -7.85 7.76 24.71
N SER A 107 -7.50 8.18 25.93
CA SER A 107 -8.22 9.25 26.62
C SER A 107 -7.97 10.65 26.03
N THR A 108 -7.05 10.76 25.07
CA THR A 108 -6.63 12.01 24.42
C THR A 108 -6.49 11.80 22.93
N THR A 109 -6.89 12.79 22.14
CA THR A 109 -6.72 12.77 20.68
C THR A 109 -5.23 12.61 20.33
N PRO A 110 -4.89 11.82 19.30
CA PRO A 110 -3.51 11.59 18.91
C PRO A 110 -2.78 12.90 18.66
N GLN A 111 -1.55 13.02 19.15
CA GLN A 111 -0.76 14.21 18.98
C GLN A 111 -0.67 14.56 17.48
N ARG A 112 -0.99 15.81 17.13
CA ARG A 112 -0.98 16.34 15.76
C ARG A 112 0.18 15.77 14.96
N CYS A 113 -0.16 15.10 13.87
CA CYS A 113 0.80 14.74 12.83
C CYS A 113 1.18 16.04 12.08
N SER A 114 1.92 16.89 12.80
CA SER A 114 2.25 18.26 12.41
C SER A 114 3.23 18.17 11.25
N GLY A 115 2.74 18.35 10.02
CA GLY A 115 3.56 18.29 8.80
C GLY A 115 3.19 17.20 7.79
N CYS A 116 2.04 16.51 7.97
CA CYS A 116 1.57 15.44 7.07
C CYS A 116 1.80 15.70 5.58
N ALA A 117 1.45 16.87 5.06
CA ALA A 117 1.47 17.09 3.61
C ALA A 117 2.85 17.10 2.93
N ARG A 118 3.97 17.27 3.65
CA ARG A 118 5.24 17.59 2.96
C ARG A 118 6.12 16.41 2.60
N ASN A 119 5.95 15.23 3.20
CA ASN A 119 6.71 14.01 2.90
C ASN A 119 6.02 12.76 3.49
N LEU A 120 4.83 12.42 3.00
CA LEU A 120 4.13 11.22 3.49
C LEU A 120 4.88 9.95 3.06
N THR A 121 5.11 9.07 4.03
CA THR A 121 5.23 7.64 3.77
C THR A 121 3.85 6.99 3.84
N ILE A 122 3.69 5.81 3.24
CA ILE A 122 2.44 5.03 3.35
C ILE A 122 2.02 4.81 4.80
N GLU A 123 2.96 4.58 5.73
CA GLU A 123 2.64 4.42 7.16
C GLU A 123 2.07 5.70 7.76
N THR A 124 2.67 6.86 7.46
CA THR A 124 2.15 8.15 7.95
C THR A 124 0.81 8.49 7.31
N ALA A 125 0.60 8.13 6.03
CA ALA A 125 -0.65 8.34 5.32
C ALA A 125 -1.77 7.47 5.91
N ILE A 126 -1.50 6.18 6.19
CA ILE A 126 -2.45 5.28 6.88
C ILE A 126 -2.79 5.81 8.28
N CYS A 127 -1.79 6.28 9.04
CA CYS A 127 -2.05 6.89 10.34
C CYS A 127 -2.96 8.12 10.23
N TRP A 128 -2.72 9.00 9.25
CA TRP A 128 -3.51 10.19 9.03
C TRP A 128 -4.93 9.84 8.61
N GLN A 129 -5.08 8.93 7.64
CA GLN A 129 -6.37 8.45 7.19
C GLN A 129 -7.20 7.83 8.33
N ALA A 130 -6.62 6.91 9.10
CA ALA A 130 -7.32 6.27 10.21
C ALA A 130 -7.77 7.29 11.27
N LEU A 131 -6.98 8.36 11.47
CA LEU A 131 -7.34 9.44 12.38
C LEU A 131 -8.53 10.25 11.84
N LEU A 132 -8.52 10.60 10.56
CA LEU A 132 -9.64 11.31 9.95
C LEU A 132 -10.93 10.48 9.99
N GLU A 133 -10.86 9.20 9.61
CA GLU A 133 -11.99 8.26 9.69
C GLU A 133 -12.54 8.15 11.12
N PHE A 134 -11.65 8.10 12.13
CA PHE A 134 -12.05 8.08 13.53
C PHE A 134 -12.74 9.38 13.96
N LEU A 135 -12.14 10.53 13.66
CA LEU A 135 -12.68 11.85 14.00
C LEU A 135 -14.03 12.11 13.33
N MET A 136 -14.20 11.69 12.07
CA MET A 136 -15.50 11.70 11.38
C MET A 136 -16.52 10.79 12.07
N HIS A 137 -16.12 9.58 12.45
CA HIS A 137 -17.03 8.61 13.09
C HIS A 137 -17.55 9.10 14.45
N ILE A 138 -16.73 9.81 15.22
CA ILE A 138 -17.13 10.38 16.51
C ILE A 138 -17.68 11.81 16.39
N GLU A 139 -17.83 12.34 15.17
CA GLU A 139 -18.30 13.71 14.89
C GLU A 139 -17.51 14.78 15.67
N SER A 140 -16.18 14.66 15.68
CA SER A 140 -15.31 15.57 16.43
C SER A 140 -15.12 16.91 15.73
N ASP A 141 -15.32 18.00 16.48
CA ASP A 141 -15.01 19.38 16.05
C ASP A 141 -13.51 19.59 15.73
N GLU A 142 -12.63 18.67 16.16
CA GLU A 142 -11.20 18.75 15.87
C GLU A 142 -10.84 18.29 14.44
N LEU A 143 -11.77 17.70 13.67
CA LEU A 143 -11.50 17.15 12.34
C LEU A 143 -10.77 18.14 11.42
N ASP A 144 -11.31 19.35 11.27
CA ASP A 144 -10.75 20.42 10.43
C ASP A 144 -9.32 20.78 10.84
N ALA A 145 -8.97 20.59 12.12
CA ALA A 145 -7.67 20.90 12.66
C ALA A 145 -6.56 19.95 12.18
N TYR A 146 -6.92 18.81 11.56
CA TYR A 146 -6.04 17.80 10.97
C TYR A 146 -6.15 17.74 9.44
N MET A 147 -7.07 18.49 8.84
CA MET A 147 -7.23 18.60 7.40
C MET A 147 -6.21 19.58 6.82
N VAL A 148 -5.76 19.29 5.61
CA VAL A 148 -4.93 20.22 4.82
C VAL A 148 -5.88 21.00 3.92
N ASP A 149 -5.49 22.18 3.44
CA ASP A 149 -6.25 22.84 2.37
C ASP A 149 -6.41 21.90 1.15
N LEU A 150 -7.63 21.78 0.62
CA LEU A 150 -7.93 20.82 -0.45
C LEU A 150 -7.11 21.13 -1.71
N THR A 151 -6.96 22.40 -2.08
CA THR A 151 -6.15 22.79 -3.24
C THR A 151 -4.68 22.39 -3.06
N ALA A 152 -4.12 22.63 -1.88
CA ALA A 152 -2.77 22.20 -1.55
C ALA A 152 -2.62 20.67 -1.58
N PHE A 153 -3.65 19.93 -1.13
CA PHE A 153 -3.63 18.48 -1.18
C PHE A 153 -3.78 17.93 -2.61
N CYS A 154 -4.62 18.53 -3.45
CA CYS A 154 -4.69 18.23 -4.88
C CYS A 154 -3.32 18.42 -5.57
N TYR A 155 -2.61 19.50 -5.25
CA TYR A 155 -1.25 19.72 -5.75
C TYR A 155 -0.28 18.61 -5.30
N TYR A 156 -0.39 18.16 -4.05
CA TYR A 156 0.40 17.04 -3.54
C TYR A 156 0.11 15.74 -4.30
N ILE A 157 -1.18 15.39 -4.48
CA ILE A 157 -1.60 14.19 -5.22
C ILE A 157 -1.08 14.23 -6.66
N LYS A 158 -1.24 15.36 -7.34
CA LYS A 158 -0.73 15.54 -8.70
C LYS A 158 0.79 15.38 -8.75
N THR A 159 1.52 16.03 -7.84
CA THR A 159 2.98 15.90 -7.77
C THR A 159 3.40 14.45 -7.54
N PHE A 160 2.67 13.71 -6.69
CA PHE A 160 2.93 12.30 -6.44
C PHE A 160 2.65 11.44 -7.70
N ALA A 161 1.53 11.66 -8.39
CA ALA A 161 1.18 10.98 -9.64
C ALA A 161 2.21 11.26 -10.77
N ASP A 162 2.66 12.50 -10.88
CA ASP A 162 3.61 12.95 -11.91
C ASP A 162 5.05 12.54 -11.61
N THR A 163 5.37 12.17 -10.36
CA THR A 163 6.73 11.78 -9.97
C THR A 163 7.12 10.49 -10.67
N PRO A 164 8.14 10.49 -11.54
CA PRO A 164 8.55 9.28 -12.24
C PRO A 164 9.07 8.24 -11.25
N THR A 165 8.35 7.12 -11.16
CA THR A 165 8.76 5.97 -10.36
C THR A 165 9.82 5.16 -11.11
N LEU A 166 10.56 4.31 -10.40
CA LEU A 166 11.47 3.37 -11.07
C LEU A 166 10.70 2.48 -12.06
N CYS A 167 9.44 2.16 -11.76
CA CYS A 167 8.54 1.48 -12.69
C CYS A 167 8.24 2.33 -13.94
N ASN A 168 7.98 3.64 -13.79
CA ASN A 168 7.79 4.55 -14.93
C ASN A 168 9.06 4.65 -15.81
N TYR A 169 10.25 4.65 -15.22
CA TYR A 169 11.49 4.59 -15.98
C TYR A 169 11.66 3.26 -16.71
N ILE A 170 11.37 2.13 -16.05
CA ILE A 170 11.41 0.80 -16.69
C ILE A 170 10.38 0.75 -17.85
N ARG A 171 9.19 1.33 -17.68
CA ARG A 171 8.14 1.47 -18.71
C ARG A 171 8.63 2.23 -19.94
N GLN A 172 9.26 3.39 -19.76
CA GLN A 172 9.84 4.15 -20.89
C GLN A 172 10.95 3.39 -21.63
N LEU A 173 11.56 2.41 -20.95
CA LEU A 173 12.66 1.62 -21.47
C LEU A 173 12.22 0.26 -22.04
N ALA A 174 11.00 -0.21 -21.72
CA ALA A 174 10.44 -1.48 -22.16
C ALA A 174 9.82 -1.37 -23.57
N TYR A 175 9.99 -2.41 -24.40
CA TYR A 175 9.42 -2.48 -25.74
C TYR A 175 7.91 -2.78 -25.73
N ASP A 176 7.40 -3.27 -24.59
CA ASP A 176 6.00 -3.58 -24.37
C ASP A 176 5.43 -2.66 -23.27
N GLN A 177 4.61 -1.70 -23.68
CA GLN A 177 3.96 -0.73 -22.79
C GLN A 177 2.82 -1.35 -21.97
N SER A 178 2.38 -2.58 -22.29
CA SER A 178 1.31 -3.28 -21.55
C SER A 178 1.77 -3.92 -20.23
N MET A 179 3.07 -3.85 -19.95
CA MET A 179 3.71 -4.55 -18.85
C MET A 179 4.29 -3.57 -17.83
N THR A 180 3.46 -2.79 -17.13
CA THR A 180 3.65 -2.43 -15.70
C THR A 180 2.64 -1.39 -15.22
N THR A 181 1.81 -1.77 -14.25
CA THR A 181 1.12 -0.85 -13.34
C THR A 181 2.12 -0.15 -12.42
N LEU A 182 1.68 0.89 -11.68
CA LEU A 182 2.38 1.36 -10.48
C LEU A 182 2.86 0.18 -9.64
N SER A 183 4.02 0.30 -8.98
CA SER A 183 4.40 -0.74 -8.02
C SER A 183 3.29 -0.87 -6.97
N ALA A 184 3.05 -2.07 -6.43
CA ALA A 184 1.99 -2.30 -5.44
C ALA A 184 2.04 -1.31 -4.26
N ALA A 185 3.23 -0.83 -3.91
CA ALA A 185 3.42 0.18 -2.86
C ALA A 185 2.96 1.59 -3.28
N GLU A 186 3.23 2.00 -4.51
CA GLU A 186 2.81 3.29 -5.06
C GLU A 186 1.31 3.31 -5.34
N ASP A 187 0.78 2.21 -5.88
CA ASP A 187 -0.66 2.05 -6.11
C ASP A 187 -1.44 2.11 -4.79
N SER A 188 -0.93 1.43 -3.74
CA SER A 188 -1.51 1.51 -2.40
C SER A 188 -1.36 2.88 -1.75
N MET A 189 -0.26 3.59 -2.02
CA MET A 189 -0.09 4.96 -1.53
C MET A 189 -1.09 5.89 -2.19
N MET A 190 -1.28 5.78 -3.51
CA MET A 190 -2.31 6.53 -4.23
C MET A 190 -3.70 6.23 -3.67
N GLN A 191 -4.01 4.96 -3.41
CA GLN A 191 -5.30 4.54 -2.87
C GLN A 191 -5.58 5.22 -1.52
N VAL A 192 -4.60 5.23 -0.61
CA VAL A 192 -4.72 5.92 0.68
C VAL A 192 -4.93 7.43 0.51
N LEU A 193 -4.22 8.07 -0.42
CA LEU A 193 -4.38 9.51 -0.68
C LEU A 193 -5.79 9.83 -1.21
N LEU A 194 -6.31 9.02 -2.13
CA LEU A 194 -7.66 9.18 -2.67
C LEU A 194 -8.74 8.94 -1.60
N GLU A 195 -8.55 7.96 -0.72
CA GLU A 195 -9.48 7.73 0.40
C GLU A 195 -9.43 8.88 1.43
N ILE A 196 -8.28 9.54 1.62
CA ILE A 196 -8.20 10.78 2.41
C ILE A 196 -8.99 11.91 1.73
N VAL A 197 -8.95 12.04 0.40
CA VAL A 197 -9.79 13.00 -0.33
C VAL A 197 -11.28 12.79 -0.03
N ALA A 198 -11.73 11.54 0.07
CA ALA A 198 -13.12 11.23 0.41
C ALA A 198 -13.54 11.67 1.83
N SER A 199 -12.59 12.10 2.67
CA SER A 199 -12.86 12.66 4.01
C SER A 199 -13.07 14.18 4.01
N TYR A 200 -12.84 14.86 2.88
CA TYR A 200 -13.04 16.30 2.76
C TYR A 200 -14.51 16.65 2.68
N ASP A 201 -14.88 17.83 3.18
CA ASP A 201 -16.09 18.52 2.74
C ASP A 201 -15.79 19.25 1.41
N LEU A 202 -16.63 19.06 0.41
CA LEU A 202 -16.50 19.70 -0.92
C LEU A 202 -17.31 20.99 -1.05
N GLY A 203 -17.61 21.63 0.08
CA GLY A 203 -18.17 22.99 0.10
C GLY A 203 -17.22 24.06 -0.49
N ASP A 204 -15.90 23.82 -0.51
CA ASP A 204 -14.95 24.71 -1.17
C ASP A 204 -14.98 24.53 -2.69
N GLU A 205 -15.63 25.48 -3.37
CA GLU A 205 -15.76 25.52 -4.83
C GLU A 205 -14.41 25.46 -5.56
N VAL A 206 -13.38 26.16 -5.05
CA VAL A 206 -12.07 26.23 -5.71
C VAL A 206 -11.33 24.90 -5.58
N GLY A 207 -11.29 24.34 -4.36
CA GLY A 207 -10.74 23.02 -4.10
C GLY A 207 -11.47 21.93 -4.89
N ARG A 208 -12.80 22.03 -5.01
CA ARG A 208 -13.62 21.08 -5.77
C ARG A 208 -13.26 21.04 -7.25
N GLU A 209 -13.12 22.21 -7.89
CA GLU A 209 -12.71 22.30 -9.30
C GLU A 209 -11.27 21.83 -9.52
N ASN A 210 -10.35 22.17 -8.60
CA ASN A 210 -8.97 21.68 -8.65
C ASN A 210 -8.92 20.15 -8.53
N LEU A 211 -9.73 19.56 -7.64
CA LEU A 211 -9.83 18.12 -7.48
C LEU A 211 -10.37 17.46 -8.75
N LYS A 212 -11.48 17.96 -9.30
CA LYS A 212 -12.08 17.48 -10.56
C LYS A 212 -11.03 17.42 -11.67
N LYS A 213 -10.22 18.49 -11.81
CA LYS A 213 -9.16 18.57 -12.81
C LYS A 213 -8.05 17.53 -12.59
N VAL A 214 -7.52 17.44 -11.37
CA VAL A 214 -6.44 16.47 -11.05
C VAL A 214 -6.90 15.04 -11.30
N LEU A 215 -8.10 14.69 -10.84
CA LEU A 215 -8.64 13.34 -11.02
C LEU A 215 -8.89 13.00 -12.50
N ALA A 216 -9.39 13.95 -13.30
CA ALA A 216 -9.58 13.76 -14.74
C ALA A 216 -8.24 13.53 -15.47
N GLU A 217 -7.22 14.33 -15.15
CA GLU A 217 -5.87 14.17 -15.72
C GLU A 217 -5.25 12.82 -15.35
N MET A 218 -5.40 12.39 -14.09
CA MET A 218 -4.91 11.09 -13.62
C MET A 218 -5.59 9.93 -14.35
N LEU A 219 -6.92 9.98 -14.52
CA LEU A 219 -7.65 8.98 -15.29
C LEU A 219 -7.11 8.93 -16.72
N ALA A 220 -7.03 10.07 -17.42
CA ALA A 220 -6.58 10.14 -18.81
C ALA A 220 -5.15 9.60 -19.05
N CYS A 221 -4.29 9.59 -18.03
CA CYS A 221 -2.92 9.10 -18.15
C CYS A 221 -2.82 7.56 -18.22
N GLY A 222 -3.85 6.83 -17.79
CA GLY A 222 -3.95 5.37 -17.95
C GLY A 222 -3.06 4.50 -17.07
N ASP A 223 -2.18 5.10 -16.25
CA ASP A 223 -1.17 4.41 -15.42
C ASP A 223 -1.70 4.05 -14.00
N LEU A 224 -3.01 3.84 -13.82
CA LEU A 224 -3.64 3.60 -12.51
C LEU A 224 -4.11 2.14 -12.33
N GLY A 225 -3.94 1.60 -11.12
CA GLY A 225 -4.56 0.33 -10.72
C GLY A 225 -6.08 0.41 -10.64
N GLU A 226 -6.75 -0.74 -10.77
CA GLU A 226 -8.22 -0.84 -10.80
C GLU A 226 -8.87 -0.26 -9.53
N GLY A 227 -8.26 -0.47 -8.36
CA GLY A 227 -8.74 0.09 -7.09
C GLY A 227 -8.74 1.62 -7.08
N ASN A 228 -7.65 2.22 -7.57
CA ASN A 228 -7.53 3.67 -7.71
C ASN A 228 -8.58 4.22 -8.67
N VAL A 229 -8.76 3.60 -9.85
CA VAL A 229 -9.81 4.01 -10.80
C VAL A 229 -11.19 3.98 -10.15
N LYS A 230 -11.55 2.89 -9.45
CA LYS A 230 -12.84 2.78 -8.76
C LYS A 230 -13.04 3.90 -7.73
N THR A 231 -12.01 4.20 -6.96
CA THR A 231 -12.07 5.24 -5.93
C THR A 231 -12.23 6.62 -6.55
N ILE A 232 -11.49 6.92 -7.62
CA ILE A 232 -11.64 8.17 -8.37
C ILE A 232 -13.07 8.31 -8.91
N MET A 233 -13.63 7.24 -9.49
CA MET A 233 -15.00 7.27 -10.02
C MET A 233 -16.05 7.51 -8.93
N ALA A 234 -15.85 6.93 -7.74
CA ALA A 234 -16.71 7.21 -6.58
C ALA A 234 -16.62 8.67 -6.11
N ILE A 235 -15.42 9.26 -6.13
CA ILE A 235 -15.24 10.69 -5.82
C ILE A 235 -15.91 11.56 -6.90
N PHE A 236 -15.80 11.20 -8.18
CA PHE A 236 -16.49 11.90 -9.28
C PHE A 236 -18.01 11.86 -9.17
N GLU A 237 -18.58 10.74 -8.73
CA GLU A 237 -20.00 10.64 -8.43
C GLU A 237 -20.45 11.67 -7.38
N TRP A 238 -19.59 11.93 -6.40
CA TRP A 238 -19.86 12.94 -5.39
C TRP A 238 -19.61 14.38 -5.88
N LEU A 239 -18.56 14.59 -6.68
CA LEU A 239 -18.19 15.89 -7.25
C LEU A 239 -19.21 16.43 -8.26
N VAL A 240 -19.78 15.54 -9.08
CA VAL A 240 -20.65 15.89 -10.21
C VAL A 240 -22.03 15.27 -9.98
N GLY A 241 -22.91 16.01 -9.29
CA GLY A 241 -24.24 15.51 -8.96
C GLY A 241 -25.11 15.22 -10.20
N ASP A 242 -24.90 15.95 -11.30
CA ASP A 242 -25.65 15.76 -12.54
C ASP A 242 -25.23 14.48 -13.27
N VAL A 243 -26.21 13.61 -13.52
CA VAL A 243 -25.97 12.30 -14.14
C VAL A 243 -25.55 12.43 -15.61
N GLU A 244 -26.10 13.40 -16.33
CA GLU A 244 -25.83 13.60 -17.75
C GLU A 244 -24.43 14.19 -17.97
N GLU A 245 -23.99 15.10 -17.11
CA GLU A 245 -22.63 15.62 -17.09
C GLU A 245 -21.63 14.50 -16.77
N ARG A 246 -21.92 13.64 -15.78
CA ARG A 246 -21.09 12.45 -15.49
C ARG A 246 -21.01 11.49 -16.67
N PHE A 247 -22.14 11.20 -17.31
CA PHE A 247 -22.18 10.31 -18.45
C PHE A 247 -21.34 10.85 -19.61
N ARG A 248 -21.49 12.15 -19.93
CA ARG A 248 -20.69 12.82 -20.96
C ARG A 248 -19.20 12.78 -20.65
N PHE A 249 -18.81 13.08 -19.41
CA PHE A 249 -17.42 12.97 -18.97
C PHE A 249 -16.84 11.56 -19.18
N CYS A 250 -17.57 10.51 -18.77
CA CYS A 250 -17.13 9.13 -18.97
C CYS A 250 -16.97 8.78 -20.46
N VAL A 251 -17.92 9.21 -21.30
CA VAL A 251 -17.87 8.99 -22.75
C VAL A 251 -16.66 9.69 -23.36
N ASP A 252 -16.42 10.95 -23.00
CA ASP A 252 -15.28 11.74 -23.50
C ASP A 252 -13.94 11.12 -23.07
N LEU A 253 -13.85 10.67 -21.82
CA LEU A 253 -12.68 9.98 -21.28
C LEU A 253 -12.40 8.66 -22.04
N ILE A 254 -13.42 7.82 -22.23
CA ILE A 254 -13.30 6.53 -22.95
C ILE A 254 -12.94 6.77 -24.41
N ASN A 255 -13.60 7.73 -25.07
CA ASN A 255 -13.27 8.10 -26.45
C ASN A 255 -11.83 8.61 -26.57
N GLY A 256 -11.33 9.35 -25.58
CA GLY A 256 -9.93 9.78 -25.52
C GLY A 256 -8.93 8.62 -25.51
N PHE A 257 -9.28 7.48 -24.91
CA PHE A 257 -8.46 6.26 -24.95
C PHE A 257 -8.63 5.46 -26.24
N LEU A 258 -9.85 5.43 -26.79
CA LEU A 258 -10.19 4.61 -27.97
C LEU A 258 -9.83 5.30 -29.28
N GLU A 259 -9.71 6.63 -29.30
CA GLU A 259 -9.15 7.34 -30.44
C GLU A 259 -7.70 6.86 -30.62
N PRO A 260 -7.38 6.15 -31.72
CA PRO A 260 -5.99 5.82 -31.99
C PRO A 260 -5.23 7.14 -32.06
N SER A 261 -4.07 7.24 -31.41
CA SER A 261 -3.10 8.32 -31.63
C SER A 261 -2.91 8.47 -33.15
N ARG A 262 -3.68 9.36 -33.78
CA ARG A 262 -3.49 9.77 -35.18
C ARG A 262 -2.21 10.60 -35.31
N ALA A 263 -1.53 10.89 -34.20
CA ALA A 263 -0.29 11.63 -34.14
C ALA A 263 0.95 10.82 -34.56
N ASP A 264 0.91 9.49 -34.56
CA ASP A 264 2.11 8.67 -34.79
C ASP A 264 2.32 8.17 -36.23
N VAL A 265 1.48 8.55 -37.19
CA VAL A 265 1.63 8.11 -38.61
C VAL A 265 2.08 9.25 -39.54
N SER A 266 2.40 10.46 -39.04
CA SER A 266 2.80 11.58 -39.91
C SER A 266 4.10 12.32 -39.56
N ASN A 267 4.86 11.89 -38.54
CA ASN A 267 6.13 12.53 -38.18
C ASN A 267 7.37 11.64 -38.39
N THR A 268 7.40 10.83 -39.44
CA THR A 268 8.62 10.14 -39.93
C THR A 268 9.55 11.03 -40.76
N SER A 269 9.44 12.35 -40.65
CA SER A 269 10.33 13.29 -41.34
C SER A 269 10.65 14.52 -40.48
N ARG A 270 11.37 14.31 -39.38
CA ARG A 270 12.27 15.34 -38.84
C ARG A 270 13.72 14.85 -39.00
N PRO A 271 14.63 15.65 -39.57
CA PRO A 271 16.04 15.28 -39.63
C PRO A 271 16.56 15.14 -38.21
N LEU A 272 17.23 14.03 -37.92
CA LEU A 272 18.01 13.80 -36.71
C LEU A 272 18.98 14.97 -36.50
N GLU A 273 18.62 15.91 -35.63
CA GLU A 273 19.60 16.73 -34.94
C GLU A 273 20.42 15.80 -34.04
N LYS A 274 21.74 15.86 -34.23
CA LYS A 274 22.74 15.04 -33.54
C LYS A 274 22.60 15.20 -32.02
N ASN A 275 22.04 14.18 -31.38
CA ASN A 275 21.90 14.10 -29.93
C ASN A 275 23.29 13.83 -29.29
N PRO A 276 23.77 14.63 -28.32
CA PRO A 276 25.14 14.53 -27.79
C PRO A 276 25.42 13.34 -26.88
N ASP A 277 24.45 12.46 -26.55
CA ASP A 277 24.65 11.49 -25.47
C ASP A 277 24.47 10.01 -25.83
N LYS A 278 25.25 9.56 -26.82
CA LYS A 278 25.45 8.12 -27.07
C LYS A 278 26.04 7.39 -25.85
N SER A 279 26.71 8.11 -24.96
CA SER A 279 27.34 7.55 -23.76
C SER A 279 26.30 7.11 -22.73
N LEU A 280 25.29 7.94 -22.47
CA LEU A 280 24.16 7.58 -21.62
C LEU A 280 23.36 6.41 -22.20
N GLN A 281 23.15 6.38 -23.52
CA GLN A 281 22.41 5.30 -24.16
C GLN A 281 23.14 3.94 -24.05
N MET A 282 24.47 3.95 -24.12
CA MET A 282 25.31 2.76 -23.87
C MET A 282 25.26 2.34 -22.40
N ASN A 283 25.34 3.28 -21.46
CA ASN A 283 25.28 3.00 -20.03
C ASN A 283 23.93 2.38 -19.63
N ILE A 284 22.82 2.93 -20.16
CA ILE A 284 21.48 2.38 -19.99
C ILE A 284 21.41 0.94 -20.53
N SER A 285 21.97 0.68 -21.71
CA SER A 285 21.98 -0.66 -22.31
C SER A 285 22.82 -1.66 -21.50
N SER A 286 23.95 -1.24 -20.95
CA SER A 286 24.80 -2.05 -20.08
C SER A 286 24.09 -2.41 -18.77
N LEU A 287 23.41 -1.44 -18.15
CA LEU A 287 22.64 -1.67 -16.92
C LEU A 287 21.46 -2.62 -17.16
N ARG A 288 20.80 -2.54 -18.31
CA ARG A 288 19.72 -3.48 -18.69
C ARG A 288 20.22 -4.93 -18.79
N LEU A 289 21.37 -5.15 -19.42
CA LEU A 289 21.96 -6.48 -19.51
C LEU A 289 22.31 -7.04 -18.13
N ASN A 290 22.87 -6.21 -17.24
CA ASN A 290 23.15 -6.63 -15.87
C ASN A 290 21.88 -6.98 -15.08
N ILE A 291 20.79 -6.23 -15.25
CA ILE A 291 19.51 -6.55 -14.58
C ILE A 291 18.93 -7.86 -15.10
N MET A 292 18.99 -8.12 -16.41
CA MET A 292 18.55 -9.39 -16.98
C MET A 292 19.36 -10.57 -16.43
N ASP A 293 20.69 -10.44 -16.39
CA ASP A 293 21.58 -11.48 -15.88
C ASP A 293 21.32 -11.76 -14.38
N LEU A 294 21.13 -10.71 -13.58
CA LEU A 294 20.79 -10.85 -12.16
C LEU A 294 19.42 -11.52 -11.93
N LYS A 295 18.41 -11.19 -12.75
CA LYS A 295 17.09 -11.86 -12.69
C LYS A 295 17.17 -13.33 -13.08
N GLU A 296 17.98 -13.67 -14.07
CA GLU A 296 18.21 -15.06 -14.47
C GLU A 296 18.93 -15.85 -13.36
N GLN A 297 19.97 -15.26 -12.75
CA GLN A 297 20.65 -15.84 -11.59
C GLN A 297 19.73 -16.02 -10.37
N GLU A 298 18.82 -15.09 -10.14
CA GLU A 298 17.80 -15.22 -9.08
C GLU A 298 16.86 -16.39 -9.37
N LYS A 299 16.33 -16.49 -10.60
CA LYS A 299 15.46 -17.59 -11.03
C LYS A 299 16.16 -18.94 -10.91
N GLU A 300 17.43 -19.03 -11.26
CA GLU A 300 18.23 -20.24 -11.05
C GLU A 300 18.39 -20.60 -9.57
N LYS A 301 18.62 -19.61 -8.70
CA LYS A 301 18.78 -19.84 -7.25
C LYS A 301 17.46 -20.26 -6.59
N VAL A 302 16.33 -19.74 -7.06
CA VAL A 302 14.99 -20.16 -6.63
C VAL A 302 14.73 -21.61 -7.09
N ASN A 303 14.97 -21.91 -8.38
CA ASN A 303 14.82 -23.27 -8.89
C ASN A 303 15.74 -24.28 -8.18
N LYS A 304 17.01 -23.94 -7.92
CA LYS A 304 17.95 -24.80 -7.18
C LYS A 304 17.53 -25.04 -5.72
N LYS A 305 16.77 -24.13 -5.10
CA LYS A 305 16.18 -24.34 -3.77
C LYS A 305 15.01 -25.31 -3.78
N ASP A 306 14.22 -25.34 -4.86
CA ASP A 306 13.06 -26.23 -4.98
C ASP A 306 13.44 -27.68 -5.35
N TYR A 307 14.56 -27.90 -6.04
CA TYR A 307 15.11 -29.25 -6.28
C TYR A 307 15.95 -29.81 -5.12
N GLY A 308 16.20 -29.03 -4.06
CA GLY A 308 16.90 -29.49 -2.84
C GLY A 308 16.05 -30.38 -1.94
N GLY A 309 14.76 -30.54 -2.24
CA GLY A 309 13.88 -31.51 -1.60
C GLY A 309 13.77 -32.78 -2.41
N ASN A 310 14.59 -33.79 -2.12
CA ASN A 310 14.17 -35.18 -2.31
C ASN A 310 14.95 -36.15 -1.38
N PRO A 311 14.42 -37.35 -1.13
CA PRO A 311 14.44 -38.05 0.13
C PRO A 311 15.53 -39.14 0.08
N SER A 312 15.59 -39.99 1.11
CA SER A 312 16.48 -41.17 1.25
C SER A 312 17.97 -40.90 1.56
N ALA A 313 18.32 -41.17 2.81
CA ALA A 313 19.68 -41.23 3.38
C ALA A 313 20.52 -42.40 2.81
N PRO A 314 21.84 -42.50 3.11
CA PRO A 314 22.28 -43.09 4.38
C PRO A 314 23.51 -42.45 5.05
N LYS A 315 23.63 -42.73 6.36
CA LYS A 315 24.76 -42.45 7.27
C LYS A 315 26.12 -42.78 6.64
N LEU A 316 27.09 -41.88 6.79
CA LEU A 316 28.51 -42.22 6.86
C LEU A 316 29.21 -41.39 7.93
N ILE A 317 29.71 -42.14 8.92
CA ILE A 317 30.62 -41.76 9.99
C ILE A 317 32.02 -41.58 9.37
N LEU A 318 32.75 -40.55 9.79
CA LEU A 318 34.23 -40.42 9.77
C LEU A 318 34.55 -39.19 10.64
N GLN A 319 34.63 -39.32 11.96
CA GLN A 319 35.79 -39.78 12.75
C GLN A 319 37.06 -38.97 12.50
N ASN A 320 37.38 -38.16 13.53
CA ASN A 320 38.62 -37.49 13.87
C ASN A 320 39.89 -38.03 13.19
N ARG A 321 40.72 -37.10 12.69
CA ARG A 321 42.17 -37.15 12.96
C ARG A 321 42.83 -35.78 12.71
N LEU A 322 43.06 -35.06 13.80
CA LEU A 322 44.29 -34.31 14.01
C LEU A 322 45.10 -35.12 15.03
N GLU A 323 46.42 -35.11 14.84
CA GLU A 323 47.50 -35.64 15.69
C GLU A 323 47.99 -37.07 15.41
N ILE A 324 49.21 -37.07 14.85
CA ILE A 324 50.36 -38.01 14.92
C ILE A 324 50.14 -39.46 14.47
#